data_AF-A0A8T4Q5M6-F1
#
_entry.id   AF-A0A8T4Q5M6-F1
#
_cell.length_a   1.000
_cell.length_b   1.000
_cell.length_c   1.000
_cell.angle_alpha   90.00
_cell.angle_beta   90.00
_cell.angle_gamma   90.00
#
_symmetry.space_group_name_H-M   'P 1'
#
loop_
_entity.id
_entity.type
_entity.pdbx_description
1 polymer ?
#
loop_
_entity_poly.entity_id
_entity_poly.type
_entity_poly.pdbx_seq_one_letter_code
_entity_poly.pdbx_strand_id
1 'polypeptide(L)'
;MGFLTALGAFGAYFWESFVIWLKTIFVAPFQNLDMLWILIPVYLGWVFADFFQEKRGTSLGNAISNAVIVLWAGIDWIRTSVDFYTSGIRIPMTELISKLIIAGVVITYGIYIVYLGVKGRVLTKYIGRIREVTYVVIMFTPLFYNTEATVTFQLFFATIIFFPIFYYLVEWLDTLIPDPESIREESGRRQASGGNVSIFSAGQKQSNYPQQSQNPYPNYGNRHL
;
A
#
# COMPACT_ATOMS: atom_id res chain seq x y z
N MET A 1 45.26 -8.99 6.14
CA MET A 1 44.71 -7.62 6.28
C MET A 1 43.43 -7.37 5.47
N GLY A 2 43.27 -7.92 4.25
CA GLY A 2 42.11 -7.59 3.40
C GLY A 2 40.70 -7.99 3.91
N PHE A 3 40.57 -9.06 4.70
CA PHE A 3 39.25 -9.52 5.18
C PHE A 3 38.63 -8.58 6.22
N LEU A 4 39.40 -8.15 7.22
CA LEU A 4 38.91 -7.24 8.27
C LEU A 4 38.56 -5.86 7.72
N THR A 5 39.33 -5.36 6.74
CA THR A 5 39.02 -4.10 6.06
C THR A 5 37.76 -4.21 5.21
N ALA A 6 37.55 -5.33 4.51
CA ALA A 6 36.33 -5.57 3.74
C ALA A 6 35.09 -5.68 4.65
N LEU A 7 35.21 -6.37 5.79
CA LEU A 7 34.14 -6.49 6.77
C LEU A 7 33.80 -5.14 7.41
N GLY A 8 34.80 -4.32 7.73
CA GLY A 8 34.59 -2.96 8.21
C GLY A 8 33.89 -2.07 7.19
N ALA A 9 34.31 -2.11 5.92
CA ALA A 9 33.67 -1.35 4.85
C ALA A 9 32.22 -1.78 4.61
N PHE A 10 31.94 -3.08 4.63
CA PHE A 10 30.59 -3.60 4.53
C PHE A 10 29.72 -3.15 5.72
N GLY A 11 30.25 -3.21 6.94
CA GLY A 11 29.55 -2.75 8.14
C GLY A 11 29.21 -1.26 8.08
N ALA A 12 30.13 -0.41 7.63
CA ALA A 12 29.89 1.01 7.42
C ALA A 12 28.80 1.25 6.37
N TYR A 13 28.89 0.59 5.21
CA TYR A 13 27.89 0.71 4.14
C TYR A 13 26.48 0.27 4.59
N PHE A 14 26.40 -0.83 5.34
CA PHE A 14 25.16 -1.33 5.91
C PHE A 14 24.56 -0.32 6.91
N TRP A 15 25.40 0.24 7.79
CA TRP A 15 24.97 1.25 8.76
C TRP A 15 24.47 2.53 8.10
N GLU A 16 25.19 3.03 7.10
CA GLU A 16 24.75 4.20 6.33
C GLU A 16 23.42 3.93 5.62
N SER A 17 23.25 2.74 5.05
CA SER A 17 22.00 2.31 4.41
C SER A 17 20.84 2.27 5.41
N PHE A 18 21.09 1.80 6.63
CA PHE A 18 20.12 1.81 7.72
C PHE A 18 19.71 3.22 8.13
N VAL A 19 20.69 4.13 8.24
CA VAL A 19 20.43 5.54 8.55
C VAL A 19 19.62 6.23 7.44
N ILE A 20 19.93 5.95 6.16
CA ILE A 20 19.12 6.43 5.03
C ILE A 20 17.69 5.91 5.15
N TRP A 21 17.51 4.61 5.35
CA TRP A 21 16.18 4.01 5.52
C TRP A 21 15.38 4.65 6.66
N LEU A 22 15.98 4.82 7.84
CA LEU A 22 15.35 5.48 8.99
C LEU A 22 14.96 6.93 8.67
N LYS A 23 15.88 7.70 8.08
CA LYS A 23 15.61 9.10 7.72
C LYS A 23 14.48 9.21 6.70
N THR A 24 14.47 8.35 5.68
CA THR A 24 13.44 8.33 4.65
C THR A 24 12.05 8.08 5.22
N ILE A 25 11.90 7.13 6.16
CA ILE A 25 10.59 6.78 6.73
C ILE A 25 10.13 7.80 7.79
N PHE A 26 11.03 8.21 8.69
CA PHE A 26 10.63 8.94 9.90
C PHE A 26 10.92 10.43 9.86
N VAL A 27 11.86 10.88 9.03
CA VAL A 27 12.34 12.27 9.06
C VAL A 27 11.93 13.02 7.81
N ALA A 28 12.14 12.42 6.63
CA ALA A 28 11.88 13.06 5.35
C ALA A 28 10.44 13.62 5.26
N PRO A 29 9.36 12.90 5.62
CA PRO A 29 7.98 13.40 5.52
C PRO A 29 7.76 14.74 6.23
N PHE A 30 8.55 15.05 7.27
CA PHE A 30 8.41 16.26 8.08
C PHE A 30 9.31 17.41 7.62
N GLN A 31 10.16 17.19 6.61
CA GLN A 31 11.07 18.21 6.06
C GLN A 31 10.46 18.96 4.88
N ASN A 32 9.46 18.39 4.19
CA ASN A 32 8.78 19.02 3.06
C ASN A 32 7.26 18.86 3.21
N LEU A 33 6.53 19.98 3.30
CA LEU A 33 5.08 19.98 3.48
C LEU A 33 4.32 19.42 2.27
N ASP A 34 4.81 19.65 1.05
CA ASP A 34 4.18 19.10 -0.16
C ASP A 34 4.28 17.57 -0.16
N MET A 35 5.41 17.04 0.32
CA MET A 35 5.57 15.61 0.53
C MET A 35 4.63 15.07 1.60
N LEU A 36 4.42 15.81 2.69
CA LEU A 36 3.51 15.40 3.74
C LEU A 36 2.08 15.27 3.20
N TRP A 37 1.65 16.17 2.31
CA TRP A 37 0.32 16.13 1.70
C TRP A 37 0.04 14.88 0.88
N ILE A 38 1.04 14.37 0.15
CA ILE A 38 0.89 13.11 -0.58
C ILE A 38 0.97 11.89 0.36
N LEU A 39 1.77 11.98 1.43
CA LEU A 39 1.97 10.85 2.35
C LEU A 39 0.85 10.67 3.36
N ILE A 40 0.14 11.73 3.79
CA ILE A 40 -1.01 11.61 4.70
C ILE A 40 -2.05 10.60 4.19
N PRO A 41 -2.59 10.70 2.95
CA PRO A 41 -3.57 9.73 2.46
C PRO A 41 -2.96 8.32 2.31
N VAL A 42 -1.66 8.20 2.06
CA VAL A 42 -0.95 6.90 2.01
C VAL A 42 -0.91 6.27 3.40
N TYR A 43 -0.53 7.02 4.43
CA TYR A 43 -0.50 6.55 5.82
C TYR A 43 -1.91 6.24 6.34
N LEU A 44 -2.90 7.08 6.06
CA LEU A 44 -4.28 6.83 6.45
C LEU A 44 -4.82 5.59 5.74
N GLY A 45 -4.65 5.49 4.42
CA GLY A 45 -5.06 4.32 3.65
C GLY A 45 -4.40 3.05 4.15
N TRP A 46 -3.11 3.11 4.48
CA TRP A 46 -2.37 2.02 5.10
C TRP A 46 -2.98 1.59 6.43
N VAL A 47 -3.13 2.51 7.37
CA VAL A 47 -3.69 2.24 8.71
C VAL A 47 -5.10 1.64 8.57
N PHE A 48 -5.97 2.25 7.77
CA PHE A 48 -7.34 1.75 7.64
C PHE A 48 -7.41 0.37 6.98
N ALA A 49 -6.69 0.14 5.89
CA ALA A 49 -6.71 -1.15 5.23
C ALA A 49 -6.05 -2.23 6.09
N ASP A 50 -4.93 -1.94 6.75
CA ASP A 50 -4.23 -2.94 7.55
C ASP A 50 -5.03 -3.34 8.79
N PHE A 51 -5.50 -2.36 9.59
CA PHE A 51 -6.18 -2.63 10.85
C PHE A 51 -7.62 -3.14 10.70
N PHE A 52 -8.35 -2.67 9.67
CA PHE A 52 -9.77 -3.01 9.53
C PHE A 52 -10.07 -4.00 8.43
N GLN A 53 -9.23 -4.11 7.40
CA GLN A 53 -9.55 -4.92 6.21
C GLN A 53 -8.63 -6.12 6.02
N GLU A 54 -7.34 -6.01 6.38
CA GLU A 54 -6.31 -6.98 5.98
C GLU A 54 -5.71 -7.79 7.14
N LYS A 55 -6.16 -7.61 8.39
CA LYS A 55 -5.73 -8.44 9.54
C LYS A 55 -5.77 -9.95 9.30
N ARG A 56 -6.68 -10.43 8.44
CA ARG A 56 -6.86 -11.86 8.11
C ARG A 56 -6.39 -12.23 6.70
N GLY A 57 -5.67 -11.33 6.05
CA GLY A 57 -5.19 -11.46 4.69
C GLY A 57 -5.95 -10.60 3.69
N THR A 58 -5.28 -10.26 2.60
CA THR A 58 -5.76 -9.33 1.59
C THR A 58 -6.77 -9.99 0.66
N SER A 59 -7.97 -9.42 0.58
CA SER A 59 -8.96 -9.81 -0.43
C SER A 59 -8.51 -9.37 -1.84
N LEU A 60 -9.01 -9.99 -2.91
CA LEU A 60 -8.69 -9.52 -4.28
C LEU A 60 -9.17 -8.09 -4.51
N GLY A 61 -10.35 -7.73 -3.98
CA GLY A 61 -10.89 -6.37 -4.08
C GLY A 61 -10.01 -5.35 -3.36
N ASN A 62 -9.54 -5.68 -2.16
CA ASN A 62 -8.65 -4.81 -1.39
C ASN A 62 -7.32 -4.63 -2.12
N ALA A 63 -6.73 -5.71 -2.64
CA ALA A 63 -5.47 -5.63 -3.39
C ALA A 63 -5.57 -4.72 -4.62
N ILE A 64 -6.69 -4.78 -5.35
CA ILE A 64 -6.96 -3.87 -6.48
C ILE A 64 -7.16 -2.44 -5.98
N SER A 65 -7.86 -2.24 -4.86
CA SER A 65 -8.07 -0.92 -4.26
C SER A 65 -6.75 -0.29 -3.82
N ASN A 66 -5.84 -1.06 -3.23
CA ASN A 66 -4.50 -0.60 -2.84
C ASN A 66 -3.66 -0.16 -4.04
N ALA A 67 -3.84 -0.79 -5.21
CA ALA A 67 -3.14 -0.38 -6.43
C ALA A 67 -3.44 1.08 -6.82
N VAL A 68 -4.60 1.63 -6.42
CA VAL A 68 -4.93 3.05 -6.63
C VAL A 68 -3.94 3.96 -5.92
N ILE A 69 -3.44 3.59 -4.74
CA ILE A 69 -2.43 4.36 -3.99
C ILE A 69 -1.13 4.46 -4.80
N VAL A 70 -0.67 3.33 -5.35
CA VAL A 70 0.54 3.28 -6.19
C VAL A 70 0.37 4.09 -7.46
N LEU A 71 -0.77 3.95 -8.14
CA LEU A 71 -1.07 4.68 -9.37
C LEU A 71 -1.12 6.18 -9.12
N TRP A 72 -1.80 6.59 -8.04
CA TRP A 72 -1.90 7.98 -7.63
C TRP A 72 -0.52 8.57 -7.32
N ALA A 73 0.29 7.87 -6.50
CA ALA A 73 1.65 8.28 -6.20
C ALA A 73 2.50 8.40 -7.48
N GLY A 74 2.43 7.43 -8.40
CA GLY A 74 3.17 7.50 -9.66
C GLY A 74 2.78 8.67 -10.56
N ILE A 75 1.48 8.97 -10.67
CA ILE A 75 0.98 10.13 -11.43
C ILE A 75 1.47 11.44 -10.79
N ASP A 76 1.35 11.54 -9.48
CA ASP A 76 1.81 12.69 -8.72
C ASP A 76 3.33 12.89 -8.83
N TRP A 77 4.11 11.82 -8.81
CA TRP A 77 5.56 11.87 -9.01
C TRP A 77 5.96 12.35 -10.41
N ILE A 78 5.20 11.99 -11.45
CA ILE A 78 5.39 12.56 -12.79
C ILE A 78 5.11 14.06 -12.76
N ARG A 79 3.98 14.46 -12.18
CA ARG A 79 3.59 15.88 -12.05
C ARG A 79 4.70 16.67 -11.34
N THR A 80 5.14 16.24 -10.16
CA THR A 80 6.20 16.90 -9.39
C THR A 80 7.53 16.97 -10.16
N SER A 81 7.89 15.90 -10.89
CA SER A 81 9.10 15.90 -11.73
C SER A 81 9.03 16.93 -12.86
N VAL A 82 7.87 17.07 -13.50
CA VAL A 82 7.63 18.08 -14.54
C VAL A 82 7.60 19.48 -13.93
N ASP A 83 6.97 19.66 -12.77
CA ASP A 83 6.89 20.94 -12.06
C ASP A 83 8.30 21.46 -11.70
N PHE A 84 9.22 20.59 -11.28
CA PHE A 84 10.62 20.98 -11.06
C PHE A 84 11.31 21.48 -12.34
N TYR A 85 11.06 20.83 -13.48
CA TYR A 85 11.63 21.25 -14.76
C TYR A 85 11.07 22.59 -15.23
N THR A 86 9.77 22.84 -15.06
CA THR A 86 9.10 24.06 -15.52
C THR A 86 9.31 25.25 -14.58
N SER A 87 9.49 25.01 -13.28
CA SER A 87 9.70 26.06 -12.26
C SER A 87 11.12 26.66 -12.26
N GLY A 88 11.98 26.26 -13.19
CA GLY A 88 13.34 26.79 -13.31
C GLY A 88 14.33 26.23 -12.27
N ILE A 89 13.94 25.23 -11.48
CA ILE A 89 14.84 24.49 -10.61
C ILE A 89 15.76 23.64 -11.50
N ARG A 90 17.07 23.93 -11.47
CA ARG A 90 18.05 23.25 -12.32
C ARG A 90 18.38 21.87 -11.75
N ILE A 91 17.52 20.90 -12.01
CA ILE A 91 17.85 19.48 -11.85
C ILE A 91 18.62 18.99 -13.09
N PRO A 92 19.67 18.15 -12.92
CA PRO A 92 20.34 17.50 -14.04
C PRO A 92 19.35 16.68 -14.87
N MET A 93 19.48 16.71 -16.20
CA MET A 93 18.58 15.96 -17.11
C MET A 93 18.59 14.45 -16.81
N THR A 94 19.74 13.91 -16.43
CA THR A 94 19.89 12.51 -16.01
C THR A 94 19.04 12.18 -14.79
N GLU A 95 18.97 13.10 -13.81
CA GLU A 95 18.17 12.92 -12.61
C GLU A 95 16.68 12.98 -12.93
N LEU A 96 16.24 13.96 -13.73
CA LEU A 96 14.86 14.04 -14.21
C LEU A 96 14.42 12.75 -14.92
N ILE A 97 15.24 12.27 -15.87
CA ILE A 97 14.96 11.02 -16.59
C ILE A 97 14.85 9.84 -15.62
N SER A 98 15.77 9.74 -14.64
CA SER A 98 15.73 8.66 -13.65
C SER A 98 14.46 8.69 -12.79
N LYS A 99 14.01 9.88 -12.36
CA LYS A 99 12.76 10.07 -11.61
C LYS A 99 11.56 9.66 -12.45
N LEU A 100 11.49 10.09 -13.72
CA LEU A 100 10.41 9.73 -14.64
C LEU A 100 10.37 8.22 -14.93
N ILE A 101 11.53 7.56 -15.07
CA ILE A 101 11.61 6.10 -15.22
C ILE A 101 11.05 5.41 -13.98
N ILE A 102 11.47 5.82 -12.77
CA ILE A 102 10.96 5.24 -11.51
C ILE A 102 9.45 5.43 -11.41
N ALA A 103 8.94 6.64 -11.67
CA ALA A 103 7.51 6.90 -11.65
C ALA A 103 6.75 6.03 -12.68
N GLY A 104 7.29 5.89 -13.89
CA GLY A 104 6.74 5.00 -14.92
C GLY A 104 6.71 3.53 -14.49
N VAL A 105 7.77 3.03 -13.83
CA VAL A 105 7.82 1.68 -13.26
C VAL A 105 6.75 1.50 -12.19
N VAL A 106 6.57 2.48 -11.30
CA VAL A 106 5.56 2.44 -10.23
C VAL A 106 4.13 2.47 -10.79
N ILE A 107 3.85 3.29 -11.81
CA ILE A 107 2.57 3.26 -12.51
C ILE A 107 2.35 1.89 -13.17
N THR A 108 3.36 1.36 -13.87
CA THR A 108 3.28 0.06 -14.53
C THR A 108 3.00 -1.06 -13.52
N TYR A 109 3.62 -0.98 -12.34
CA TYR A 109 3.37 -1.87 -11.22
C TYR A 109 1.91 -1.80 -10.73
N GLY A 110 1.37 -0.60 -10.52
CA GLY A 110 -0.03 -0.41 -10.17
C GLY A 110 -1.00 -0.99 -11.22
N ILE A 111 -0.77 -0.70 -12.51
CA ILE A 111 -1.56 -1.25 -13.62
C ILE A 111 -1.49 -2.78 -13.62
N TYR A 112 -0.31 -3.35 -13.36
CA TYR A 112 -0.10 -4.79 -13.33
C TYR A 112 -0.89 -5.46 -12.19
N ILE A 113 -0.95 -4.86 -11.00
CA ILE A 113 -1.79 -5.35 -9.89
C ILE A 113 -3.26 -5.36 -10.32
N VAL A 114 -3.77 -4.25 -10.88
CA VAL A 114 -5.16 -4.15 -11.34
C VAL A 114 -5.45 -5.22 -12.39
N TYR A 115 -4.58 -5.38 -13.37
CA TYR A 115 -4.71 -6.39 -14.42
C TYR A 115 -4.76 -7.82 -13.88
N LEU A 116 -3.86 -8.19 -12.97
CA LEU A 116 -3.89 -9.51 -12.33
C LEU A 116 -5.12 -9.70 -11.46
N GLY A 117 -5.56 -8.63 -10.78
CA GLY A 117 -6.76 -8.62 -9.95
C GLY A 117 -8.02 -8.88 -10.74
N VAL A 118 -8.19 -8.21 -11.88
CA VAL A 118 -9.31 -8.46 -12.82
C VAL A 118 -9.27 -9.90 -13.34
N LYS A 119 -8.08 -10.48 -13.53
CA LYS A 119 -7.92 -11.89 -13.90
C LYS A 119 -8.09 -12.87 -12.75
N GLY A 120 -8.39 -12.41 -11.53
CA GLY A 120 -8.60 -13.25 -10.35
C GLY A 120 -7.37 -14.06 -9.93
N ARG A 121 -6.16 -13.61 -10.28
CA ARG A 121 -4.92 -14.34 -9.96
C ARG A 121 -4.61 -14.21 -8.46
N VAL A 122 -4.25 -15.32 -7.82
CA VAL A 122 -3.91 -15.33 -6.38
C VAL A 122 -2.69 -14.45 -6.09
N LEU A 123 -1.78 -14.32 -7.06
CA LEU A 123 -0.59 -13.47 -6.95
C LEU A 123 -0.93 -12.01 -6.57
N THR A 124 -2.07 -11.49 -7.05
CA THR A 124 -2.54 -10.12 -6.76
C THR A 124 -2.64 -9.87 -5.27
N LYS A 125 -3.07 -10.86 -4.47
CA LYS A 125 -3.21 -10.71 -3.01
C LYS A 125 -1.88 -10.50 -2.30
N TYR A 126 -0.78 -10.99 -2.89
CA TYR A 126 0.55 -10.85 -2.30
C TYR A 126 1.20 -9.53 -2.71
N ILE A 127 1.19 -9.21 -4.00
CA ILE A 127 1.83 -7.99 -4.51
C ILE A 127 1.00 -6.73 -4.19
N GLY A 128 -0.32 -6.84 -4.19
CA GLY A 128 -1.23 -5.72 -3.90
C GLY A 128 -1.56 -5.56 -2.43
N ARG A 129 -0.89 -6.30 -1.52
CA ARG A 129 -1.10 -6.14 -0.08
C ARG A 129 -0.64 -4.74 0.35
N ILE A 130 -1.41 -4.14 1.26
CA ILE A 130 -1.27 -2.71 1.54
C ILE A 130 0.11 -2.36 2.09
N ARG A 131 0.71 -3.22 2.93
CA ARG A 131 2.00 -3.00 3.58
C ARG A 131 3.14 -2.88 2.56
N GLU A 132 3.11 -3.72 1.53
CA GLU A 132 4.08 -3.79 0.45
C GLU A 132 3.95 -2.54 -0.44
N VAL A 133 2.71 -2.23 -0.82
CA VAL A 133 2.37 -1.05 -1.62
C VAL A 133 2.81 0.25 -0.94
N THR A 134 2.42 0.45 0.32
CA THR A 134 2.69 1.70 1.03
C THR A 134 4.15 1.84 1.39
N TYR A 135 4.83 0.75 1.74
CA TYR A 135 6.27 0.77 1.99
C TYR A 135 7.05 1.27 0.77
N VAL A 136 6.77 0.73 -0.42
CA VAL A 136 7.42 1.17 -1.66
C VAL A 136 7.14 2.65 -1.91
N VAL A 137 5.88 3.09 -1.78
CA VAL A 137 5.52 4.49 -1.98
C VAL A 137 6.25 5.40 -0.99
N ILE A 138 6.25 5.08 0.31
CA ILE A 138 6.93 5.87 1.35
C ILE A 138 8.43 5.95 1.09
N MET A 139 9.08 4.84 0.73
CA MET A 139 10.52 4.80 0.52
C MET A 139 11.00 5.61 -0.68
N PHE A 140 10.20 5.66 -1.75
CA PHE A 140 10.59 6.37 -2.98
C PHE A 140 10.07 7.80 -3.05
N THR A 141 9.02 8.16 -2.30
CA THR A 141 8.45 9.52 -2.30
C THR A 141 9.50 10.62 -2.06
N PRO A 142 10.44 10.51 -1.10
CA PRO A 142 11.44 11.55 -0.88
C PRO A 142 12.33 11.87 -2.08
N LEU A 143 12.53 10.93 -3.02
CA LEU A 143 13.25 11.21 -4.27
C LEU A 143 12.56 12.28 -5.12
N PHE A 144 11.24 12.33 -5.08
CA PHE A 144 10.45 13.21 -5.92
C PHE A 144 10.22 14.58 -5.31
N TYR A 145 10.34 14.70 -4.00
CA TYR A 145 10.02 15.92 -3.26
C TYR A 145 11.24 16.62 -2.69
N ASN A 146 12.37 15.93 -2.56
CA ASN A 146 13.62 16.53 -2.14
C ASN A 146 14.54 16.70 -3.35
N THR A 147 14.96 17.94 -3.61
CA THR A 147 15.85 18.29 -4.73
C THR A 147 17.26 17.74 -4.55
N GLU A 148 17.68 17.45 -3.33
CA GLU A 148 18.99 16.86 -3.02
C GLU A 148 18.98 15.33 -3.06
N ALA A 149 17.80 14.71 -3.10
CA ALA A 149 17.67 13.27 -3.08
C ALA A 149 17.95 12.69 -4.48
N THR A 150 19.08 12.01 -4.59
CA THR A 150 19.52 11.37 -5.84
C THR A 150 19.18 9.89 -5.85
N VAL A 151 18.94 9.37 -7.06
CA VAL A 151 18.73 7.94 -7.29
C VAL A 151 20.06 7.22 -7.12
N THR A 152 20.26 6.59 -5.95
CA THR A 152 21.48 5.85 -5.64
C THR A 152 21.18 4.36 -5.49
N PHE A 153 22.16 3.51 -5.82
CA PHE A 153 22.08 2.07 -5.57
C PHE A 153 21.85 1.76 -4.08
N GLN A 154 22.43 2.58 -3.20
CA GLN A 154 22.28 2.47 -1.75
C GLN A 154 20.83 2.60 -1.30
N LEU A 155 20.03 3.48 -1.93
CA LEU A 155 18.62 3.58 -1.63
C LEU A 155 17.87 2.30 -1.99
N PHE A 156 18.12 1.72 -3.17
CA PHE A 156 17.49 0.43 -3.55
C PHE A 156 17.90 -0.69 -2.60
N PHE A 157 19.19 -0.76 -2.26
CA PHE A 157 19.70 -1.72 -1.29
C PHE A 157 19.00 -1.56 0.06
N ALA A 158 18.90 -0.33 0.57
CA ALA A 158 18.23 -0.02 1.82
C ALA A 158 16.74 -0.41 1.79
N THR A 159 16.02 -0.03 0.73
CA THR A 159 14.60 -0.39 0.54
C THR A 159 14.39 -1.90 0.55
N ILE A 160 15.26 -2.69 -0.08
CA ILE A 160 15.07 -4.15 -0.14
C ILE A 160 15.47 -4.82 1.18
N ILE A 161 16.65 -4.46 1.71
CA ILE A 161 17.23 -5.14 2.88
C ILE A 161 16.51 -4.81 4.19
N PHE A 162 15.98 -3.60 4.33
CA PHE A 162 15.27 -3.19 5.54
C PHE A 162 13.76 -3.40 5.47
N PHE A 163 13.22 -3.88 4.35
CA PHE A 163 11.81 -4.25 4.24
C PHE A 163 11.36 -5.27 5.31
N PRO A 164 12.09 -6.37 5.60
CA PRO A 164 11.71 -7.31 6.65
C PRO A 164 11.63 -6.67 8.04
N ILE A 165 12.50 -5.70 8.33
CA ILE A 165 12.49 -4.96 9.61
C ILE A 165 11.26 -4.07 9.70
N PHE A 166 10.94 -3.33 8.63
CA PHE A 166 9.68 -2.58 8.54
C PHE A 166 8.48 -3.50 8.77
N TYR A 167 8.43 -4.62 8.04
CA TYR A 167 7.35 -5.58 8.13
C TYR A 167 7.16 -6.11 9.55
N TYR A 168 8.26 -6.50 10.20
CA TYR A 168 8.23 -7.00 11.57
C TYR A 168 7.77 -5.93 12.57
N LEU A 169 8.21 -4.68 12.39
CA LEU A 169 7.77 -3.57 13.23
C LEU A 169 6.26 -3.34 13.11
N VAL A 170 5.72 -3.40 11.90
CA VAL A 170 4.28 -3.24 11.66
C VAL A 170 3.50 -4.41 12.25
N GLU A 171 3.97 -5.65 12.06
CA GLU A 171 3.36 -6.83 12.67
C GLU A 171 3.36 -6.73 14.20
N TRP A 172 4.49 -6.31 14.78
CA TRP A 172 4.59 -6.09 16.22
C TRP A 172 3.62 -5.00 16.70
N LEU A 173 3.47 -3.90 15.96
CA LEU A 173 2.49 -2.86 16.28
C LEU A 173 1.05 -3.39 16.21
N ASP A 174 0.73 -4.22 15.21
CA ASP A 174 -0.59 -4.84 15.08
C ASP A 174 -0.89 -5.79 16.24
N THR A 175 0.10 -6.53 16.75
CA THR A 175 -0.09 -7.37 17.95
C THR A 175 -0.42 -6.58 19.22
N LEU A 176 -0.05 -5.30 19.29
CA LEU A 176 -0.39 -4.42 20.42
C LEU A 176 -1.82 -3.87 20.32
N ILE A 177 -2.39 -3.80 19.12
CA ILE A 177 -3.69 -3.17 18.88
C ILE A 177 -4.79 -4.25 18.89
N PRO A 178 -5.73 -4.20 19.85
CA PRO A 178 -6.76 -5.22 19.97
C PRO A 178 -7.65 -5.25 18.73
N ASP A 179 -8.08 -6.46 18.34
CA ASP A 179 -8.98 -6.63 17.21
C ASP A 179 -10.32 -5.92 17.45
N PRO A 180 -10.80 -5.12 16.47
CA PRO A 180 -12.10 -4.48 16.58
C PRO A 180 -13.22 -5.53 16.61
N GLU A 181 -14.28 -5.24 17.39
CA GLU A 181 -15.41 -6.17 17.59
C GLU A 181 -16.10 -6.56 16.27
N SER A 182 -16.15 -5.63 15.30
CA SER A 182 -16.72 -5.88 13.96
C SER A 182 -16.07 -7.08 13.25
N ILE A 183 -14.75 -7.25 13.39
CA ILE A 183 -14.02 -8.38 12.80
C ILE A 183 -14.32 -9.68 13.54
N ARG A 184 -14.55 -9.61 14.86
CA ARG A 184 -14.89 -10.76 15.70
C ARG A 184 -16.27 -11.31 15.36
N GLU A 185 -17.25 -10.44 15.15
CA GLU A 185 -18.61 -10.84 14.76
C GLU A 185 -18.65 -11.54 13.40
N GLU A 186 -17.87 -11.05 12.42
CA GLU A 186 -17.80 -11.68 11.09
C GLU A 186 -17.16 -13.09 11.17
N SER A 187 -16.14 -13.28 12.01
CA SER A 187 -15.58 -14.63 12.27
C SER A 187 -16.61 -15.56 12.90
N GLY A 188 -17.35 -15.08 13.91
CA GLY A 188 -18.36 -15.87 14.60
C GLY A 188 -19.45 -16.34 13.64
N ARG A 189 -19.89 -15.47 12.72
CA ARG A 189 -20.86 -15.84 11.68
C ARG A 189 -20.31 -16.85 10.68
N ARG A 190 -19.06 -16.71 10.22
CA ARG A 190 -18.45 -17.68 9.29
C ARG A 190 -18.24 -19.06 9.92
N GLN A 191 -17.90 -19.12 11.20
CA GLN A 191 -17.79 -20.39 11.94
C GLN A 191 -19.17 -21.00 12.23
N ALA A 192 -20.17 -20.18 12.58
CA ALA A 192 -21.54 -20.65 12.81
C ALA A 192 -22.22 -21.20 11.55
N SER A 193 -21.93 -20.63 10.38
CA SER A 193 -22.39 -21.15 9.08
C SER A 193 -21.56 -22.34 8.55
N GLY A 194 -20.53 -22.77 9.29
CA GLY A 194 -19.68 -23.92 8.97
C GLY A 194 -20.26 -25.29 9.37
N GLY A 195 -21.42 -25.32 10.02
CA GLY A 195 -22.18 -26.55 10.25
C GLY A 195 -23.02 -26.91 9.02
N ASN A 196 -22.54 -27.88 8.23
CA ASN A 196 -23.22 -28.47 7.06
C ASN A 196 -23.47 -27.55 5.85
N VAL A 197 -22.41 -27.16 5.15
CA VAL A 197 -22.52 -26.88 3.71
C VAL A 197 -21.70 -27.93 2.97
N SER A 198 -22.42 -28.94 2.46
CA SER A 198 -21.90 -29.94 1.55
C SER A 198 -21.26 -29.26 0.33
N ILE A 199 -20.05 -29.72 0.02
CA ILE A 199 -19.31 -29.41 -1.19
C ILE A 199 -20.16 -29.85 -2.39
N PHE A 200 -20.83 -28.90 -3.06
CA PHE A 200 -21.41 -29.12 -4.38
C PHE A 200 -20.84 -28.12 -5.39
N SER A 201 -19.98 -28.70 -6.23
CA SER A 201 -19.86 -28.50 -7.67
C SER A 201 -19.88 -27.07 -8.22
N ALA A 202 -18.71 -26.69 -8.74
CA ALA A 202 -18.57 -25.65 -9.75
C ALA A 202 -19.56 -25.89 -10.91
N GLY A 203 -20.31 -24.84 -11.26
CA GLY A 203 -20.94 -24.73 -12.57
C GLY A 203 -22.43 -25.04 -12.66
N GLN A 204 -23.29 -24.36 -11.88
CA GLN A 204 -24.64 -24.05 -12.36
C GLN A 204 -25.02 -22.61 -12.04
N LYS A 205 -25.31 -21.85 -13.09
CA LYS A 205 -26.13 -20.64 -13.02
C LYS A 205 -27.50 -21.08 -12.49
N GLN A 206 -27.85 -20.68 -11.27
CA GLN A 206 -29.25 -20.69 -10.84
C GLN A 206 -29.54 -19.42 -10.04
N SER A 207 -30.22 -18.52 -10.76
CA SER A 207 -31.14 -17.52 -10.25
C SER A 207 -32.06 -18.09 -9.18
N ASN A 208 -31.97 -17.56 -7.96
CA ASN A 208 -33.11 -17.40 -7.05
C ASN A 208 -32.71 -16.51 -5.88
N TYR A 209 -32.94 -15.21 -6.00
CA TYR A 209 -33.06 -14.35 -4.83
C TYR A 209 -34.52 -14.46 -4.35
N PRO A 210 -34.79 -14.90 -3.11
CA PRO A 210 -36.09 -14.66 -2.52
C PRO A 210 -36.26 -13.15 -2.34
N GLN A 211 -37.29 -12.60 -2.95
CA GLN A 211 -37.74 -11.23 -2.69
C GLN A 211 -38.08 -11.09 -1.20
N GLN A 212 -37.21 -10.43 -0.43
CA GLN A 212 -37.62 -9.83 0.83
C GLN A 212 -38.24 -8.47 0.52
N SER A 213 -39.54 -8.45 0.28
CA SER A 213 -40.33 -7.23 0.43
C SER A 213 -40.63 -7.02 1.91
N GLN A 214 -39.80 -6.22 2.58
CA GLN A 214 -40.19 -5.62 3.85
C GLN A 214 -39.99 -4.11 3.74
N ASN A 215 -41.07 -3.45 3.29
CA ASN A 215 -41.28 -2.02 3.44
C ASN A 215 -41.23 -1.68 4.95
N PRO A 216 -40.34 -0.77 5.41
CA PRO A 216 -40.34 -0.33 6.79
C PRO A 216 -41.25 0.88 7.04
N TYR A 217 -42.01 1.35 6.05
CA TYR A 217 -42.87 2.53 6.22
C TYR A 217 -44.25 2.16 6.78
N PRO A 218 -44.67 2.77 7.89
CA PRO A 218 -46.05 2.65 8.37
C PRO A 218 -46.99 3.30 7.35
N ASN A 219 -47.97 2.50 6.89
CA ASN A 219 -49.11 2.94 6.14
C ASN A 219 -49.99 3.82 7.06
N TYR A 220 -49.87 5.15 6.96
CA TYR A 220 -50.80 6.08 7.59
C TYR A 220 -52.10 6.12 6.77
N GLY A 221 -52.88 5.05 6.91
CA GLY A 221 -54.23 4.97 6.38
C GLY A 221 -55.16 5.97 7.07
N ASN A 222 -55.79 6.80 6.25
CA ASN A 222 -57.14 7.35 6.40
C ASN A 222 -57.63 7.63 7.83
N ARG A 223 -57.47 8.89 8.26
CA ARG A 223 -58.47 9.50 9.14
C ARG A 223 -59.45 10.27 8.28
N HIS A 224 -60.68 9.77 8.25
CA HIS A 224 -61.88 10.49 7.89
C HIS A 224 -61.87 11.89 8.53
N LEU A 225 -62.06 12.91 7.70
CA LEU A 225 -62.99 14.03 7.87
C LEU A 225 -63.27 14.62 6.48
#